data_AF-R6YNQ5-F1
#
_entry.id   AF-R6YNQ5-F1
#
_cell.length_a   1.000
_cell.length_b   1.000
_cell.length_c   1.000
_cell.angle_alpha   90.00
_cell.angle_beta   90.00
_cell.angle_gamma   90.00
#
_symmetry.space_group_name_H-M   'P 1'
#
loop_
_entity.id
_entity.type
_entity.pdbx_description
1 polymer ?
#
loop_
_entity_poly.entity_id
_entity_poly.type
_entity_poly.pdbx_seq_one_letter_code
_entity_poly.pdbx_strand_id
1 'polypeptide(L)' 'MELYNVQLRTDLDEVVVLQVYANDSLEAEFTAKSMVECGQAGTISNVVVDYYVTL' A
#
# COMPACT_ATOMS: atom_id res chain seq x y z
N MET A 1 9.54 12.72 -8.32
CA MET A 1 9.26 11.32 -7.97
C MET A 1 10.30 10.85 -6.98
N GLU A 2 9.82 10.34 -5.85
CA GLU A 2 10.62 9.77 -4.76
C GLU A 2 10.13 8.35 -4.51
N LEU A 3 10.95 7.55 -3.83
CA LEU A 3 10.58 6.20 -3.42
C LEU A 3 9.93 6.29 -2.03
N TYR A 4 8.69 5.82 -1.91
CA TYR A 4 7.96 5.76 -0.67
C TYR A 4 7.83 4.32 -0.19
N ASN A 5 7.97 4.10 1.11
CA ASN A 5 7.64 2.84 1.77
C ASN A 5 6.23 2.95 2.35
N VAL A 6 5.30 2.18 1.79
CA VAL A 6 3.89 2.17 2.20
C VAL A 6 3.59 0.84 2.89
N GLN A 7 3.31 0.92 4.17
CA GLN A 7 2.85 -0.21 4.96
C GLN A 7 1.32 -0.20 4.99
N LEU A 8 0.69 -1.32 4.65
CA LEU A 8 -0.76 -1.50 4.59
C LEU A 8 -1.13 -2.67 5.51
N ARG A 9 -2.23 -2.53 6.23
CA ARG A 9 -2.84 -3.62 6.99
C ARG A 9 -4.17 -3.99 6.33
N THR A 10 -4.39 -5.28 6.11
CA THR A 10 -5.66 -5.80 5.56
C THR A 10 -6.65 -6.13 6.68
N ASP A 11 -7.91 -6.36 6.32
CA ASP A 11 -8.96 -6.85 7.23
C ASP A 11 -8.72 -8.25 7.81
N LEU A 12 -7.79 -9.03 7.22
CA LEU A 12 -7.29 -10.29 7.77
C LEU A 12 -6.05 -10.09 8.68
N ASP A 13 -5.73 -8.85 9.02
CA ASP A 13 -4.57 -8.46 9.82
C ASP A 13 -3.21 -8.80 9.16
N GLU A 14 -3.20 -9.01 7.83
CA GLU A 14 -1.96 -9.17 7.06
C GLU A 14 -1.29 -7.80 6.90
N VAL A 15 0.03 -7.76 7.06
CA VAL A 15 0.83 -6.56 6.84
C VAL A 15 1.60 -6.68 5.53
N VAL A 16 1.36 -5.73 4.63
CA VAL A 16 2.04 -5.61 3.34
C VAL A 16 2.91 -4.38 3.35
N VAL A 17 4.14 -4.48 2.85
CA VAL A 17 5.01 -3.34 2.64
C VAL A 17 5.29 -3.22 1.15
N LEU A 18 4.87 -2.10 0.55
CA LEU A 18 5.07 -1.80 -0.86
C LEU A 18 6.04 -0.61 -1.01
N GLN A 19 6.94 -0.73 -1.97
CA GLN A 19 7.81 0.37 -2.39
C GLN A 19 7.23 1.00 -3.65
N VAL A 20 6.82 2.26 -3.55
CA VAL A 20 6.10 2.96 -4.63
C VAL A 20 6.86 4.22 -5.02
N TYR A 21 7.15 4.36 -6.32
CA TYR A 21 7.63 5.62 -6.85
C TYR A 21 6.43 6.55 -7.13
N ALA A 22 6.39 7.70 -6.45
CA ALA A 22 5.30 8.67 -6.56
C ALA A 22 5.82 10.12 -6.46
N ASN A 23 5.00 11.10 -6.83
CA ASN A 23 5.35 12.53 -6.73
C ASN A 23 5.12 13.09 -5.33
N ASP A 24 4.19 12.49 -4.58
CA ASP A 24 3.89 12.83 -3.19
C ASP A 24 3.36 11.61 -2.42
N SER A 25 3.21 11.76 -1.10
CA SER A 25 2.76 10.68 -0.21
C SER A 25 1.32 10.23 -0.47
N LEU A 26 0.47 11.10 -1.01
CA LEU A 26 -0.94 10.81 -1.28
C LEU A 26 -1.06 9.92 -2.53
N GLU A 27 -0.30 10.23 -3.58
CA GLU A 27 -0.18 9.38 -4.76
C GLU A 27 0.41 8.01 -4.41
N ALA A 28 1.43 7.95 -3.54
CA ALA A 28 1.99 6.70 -3.05
C ALA A 28 0.94 5.84 -2.32
N GLU A 29 0.13 6.45 -1.45
CA GLU A 29 -0.97 5.80 -0.75
C GLU A 29 -2.00 5.21 -1.72
N PHE A 30 -2.53 6.02 -2.65
CA PHE A 30 -3.55 5.57 -3.59
C PHE A 30 -3.07 4.41 -4.46
N THR A 31 -1.83 4.52 -4.94
CA THR A 31 -1.21 3.47 -5.75
C THR A 31 -1.07 2.17 -4.96
N ALA A 32 -0.53 2.25 -3.73
CA ALA A 32 -0.33 1.08 -2.88
C ALA A 32 -1.66 0.41 -2.49
N LYS A 33 -2.68 1.20 -2.11
CA LYS A 33 -4.02 0.69 -1.82
C LYS A 33 -4.63 -0.03 -3.02
N SER A 34 -4.56 0.59 -4.20
CA SER A 34 -5.07 -0.03 -5.43
C SER A 34 -4.37 -1.35 -5.75
N MET A 35 -3.06 -1.46 -5.52
CA MET A 35 -2.32 -2.71 -5.75
C MET A 35 -2.78 -3.84 -4.82
N VAL A 36 -3.06 -3.55 -3.55
CA VAL A 36 -3.58 -4.53 -2.58
C VAL A 36 -5.03 -4.88 -2.90
N GLU A 37 -5.89 -3.89 -3.13
CA GLU A 37 -7.32 -4.09 -3.40
C GLU A 37 -7.59 -4.82 -4.73
N CYS A 38 -6.67 -4.72 -5.69
CA CYS A 38 -6.75 -5.45 -6.96
C CYS A 38 -6.03 -6.81 -6.92
N GLY A 39 -5.52 -7.26 -5.77
CA GLY A 39 -4.82 -8.54 -5.61
C GLY A 39 -3.45 -8.61 -6.30
N GLN A 40 -2.87 -7.47 -6.69
CA GLN A 40 -1.57 -7.40 -7.36
C GLN A 40 -0.39 -7.49 -6.37
N ALA A 41 -0.67 -7.41 -5.07
CA ALA A 41 0.32 -7.49 -4.00
C ALA A 41 0.47 -8.89 -3.38
N GLY A 42 -0.16 -9.92 -3.97
CA GLY A 42 -0.03 -11.30 -3.48
C GLY A 42 -0.71 -11.59 -2.14
N THR A 43 -1.66 -10.73 -1.71
CA THR A 43 -2.45 -10.90 -0.48
C THR A 43 -3.69 -11.77 -0.72
N ILE A 44 -4.12 -12.46 0.35
CA ILE A 44 -5.35 -13.26 0.32
C ILE A 44 -6.57 -12.36 0.49
N SER A 45 -6.42 -11.24 1.20
CA SER A 45 -7.43 -10.20 1.28
C SER A 45 -7.12 -8.94 0.49
N ASN A 46 -8.20 -8.29 0.04
CA ASN A 46 -8.18 -7.09 -0.78
C ASN A 46 -8.48 -5.83 0.04
N VAL A 47 -9.14 -5.89 1.20
CA VAL A 47 -9.58 -4.65 1.89
C VAL A 47 -8.47 -4.10 2.76
N VAL A 48 -8.00 -2.88 2.47
CA VAL A 48 -7.06 -2.14 3.33
C VAL A 48 -7.83 -1.45 4.45
N VAL A 49 -7.46 -1.73 5.71
CA VAL A 49 -8.08 -1.12 6.90
C VAL A 49 -7.22 -0.06 7.56
N ASP A 50 -5.91 -0.07 7.32
CA ASP A 50 -4.97 0.88 7.90
C ASP A 50 -3.73 1.06 7.01
N TYR A 51 -3.06 2.20 7.11
CA TYR A 51 -1.87 2.49 6.32
C TYR A 51 -0.91 3.47 6.99
N TYR A 52 0.37 3.37 6.61
CA TYR A 52 1.42 4.27 7.04
C TYR A 52 2.43 4.49 5.90
N VAL A 53 2.76 5.75 5.61
CA VAL A 53 3.67 6.16 4.51
C VAL A 53 4.92 6.80 5.09
N THR A 54 6.08 6.37 4.61
CA THR A 54 7.40 6.95 4.94
C THR A 54 8.25 7.12 3.69
N LEU A 55 9.23 8.03 3.76
CA LEU A 55 10.31 8.17 2.78
C LEU A 55 11.40 7.13 3.05
#